data_AF-C9J762-F1
#
_entry.id   AF-C9J762-F1
#
_cell.length_a   1.000
_cell.length_b   1.000
_cell.length_c   1.000
_cell.angle_alpha   90.00
_cell.angle_beta   90.00
_cell.angle_gamma   90.00
#
_symmetry.space_group_name_H-M   'P 1'
#
loop_
_entity.id
_entity.type
_entity.pdbx_description
1 polymer ?
#
loop_
_entity_poly.entity_id
_entity_poly.type
_entity_poly.pdbx_seq_one_letter_code
_entity_poly.pdbx_strand_id
1 'polypeptide(L)'
;MSRSKRDNNFYSVEIGDSTFTVLKRYQNLKPIGSGAQGIVCAAYDAILERNVAIKKLSRPFQNQTHAKRAYRELVLMKCVNHKNIIGLLNVFTPQKSLEEFQDVYIVMELMDANLCQVIQMELDHERMSYLLYQMLCGIKHL
;
A
#
# COMPACT_ATOMS: atom_id res chain seq x y z
N MET A 1 -30.49 -23.38 -16.71
CA MET A 1 -30.39 -21.95 -17.08
C MET A 1 -30.75 -21.16 -15.83
N SER A 2 -29.96 -20.30 -15.19
CA SER A 2 -28.71 -19.59 -15.48
C SER A 2 -27.81 -19.65 -14.23
N ARG A 3 -26.53 -19.98 -14.39
CA ARG A 3 -25.53 -19.79 -13.31
C ARG A 3 -25.32 -18.28 -13.20
N SER A 4 -25.58 -17.73 -12.01
CA SER A 4 -25.41 -16.31 -11.69
C SER A 4 -24.10 -15.76 -12.26
N LYS A 5 -24.18 -14.76 -13.14
CA LYS A 5 -23.09 -13.80 -13.36
C LYS A 5 -22.85 -13.09 -12.02
N ARG A 6 -22.05 -13.68 -11.13
CA ARG A 6 -21.56 -12.98 -9.94
C ARG A 6 -20.53 -12.00 -10.44
N ASP A 7 -20.85 -10.72 -10.35
CA ASP A 7 -19.96 -9.63 -10.73
C ASP A 7 -18.57 -9.85 -10.15
N ASN A 8 -17.57 -9.90 -11.02
CA ASN A 8 -16.19 -9.88 -10.58
C ASN A 8 -15.95 -8.49 -9.97
N ASN A 9 -15.76 -8.42 -8.65
CA ASN A 9 -15.51 -7.16 -7.92
C ASN A 9 -14.13 -6.55 -8.22
N PHE A 10 -13.32 -7.26 -9.00
CA PHE A 10 -11.99 -6.86 -9.41
C PHE A 10 -11.95 -6.48 -10.88
N TYR A 11 -10.99 -5.62 -11.24
CA TYR A 11 -10.59 -5.34 -12.61
C TYR A 11 -9.06 -5.32 -12.69
N SER A 12 -8.52 -5.52 -13.90
CA SER A 12 -7.08 -5.60 -14.13
C SER A 12 -6.58 -4.40 -14.94
N VAL A 13 -5.40 -3.90 -14.60
CA VAL A 13 -4.71 -2.81 -15.31
C VAL A 13 -3.23 -3.18 -15.41
N GLU A 14 -2.62 -2.94 -16.57
CA GLU A 14 -1.18 -3.10 -16.76
C GLU A 14 -0.43 -1.86 -16.24
N ILE A 15 0.52 -2.07 -15.33
CA ILE A 15 1.36 -1.05 -14.74
C ILE A 15 2.82 -1.44 -14.96
N GLY A 16 3.43 -0.92 -16.02
CA GLY A 16 4.74 -1.37 -16.49
C GLY A 16 4.68 -2.85 -16.88
N ASP A 17 5.59 -3.66 -16.34
CA ASP A 17 5.65 -5.11 -16.59
C ASP A 17 4.81 -5.92 -15.59
N SER A 18 3.87 -5.30 -14.88
CA SER A 18 3.06 -5.97 -13.87
C SER A 18 1.57 -5.66 -13.99
N THR A 19 0.75 -6.72 -14.00
CA THR A 19 -0.70 -6.61 -13.92
C THR A 19 -1.17 -6.35 -12.49
N PHE A 20 -1.89 -5.24 -12.27
CA PHE A 20 -2.61 -4.96 -11.03
C PHE A 20 -4.05 -5.41 -11.17
N THR A 21 -4.49 -6.35 -10.31
CA THR A 21 -5.89 -6.80 -10.24
C THR A 21 -6.50 -6.32 -8.93
N VAL A 22 -7.25 -5.23 -8.98
CA VAL A 22 -7.70 -4.47 -7.81
C VAL A 22 -9.21 -4.33 -7.73
N LEU A 23 -9.74 -4.04 -6.54
CA LEU A 23 -11.17 -3.80 -6.33
C LEU A 23 -11.63 -2.58 -7.17
N LYS A 24 -12.82 -2.67 -7.79
CA LYS A 24 -13.43 -1.60 -8.60
C LYS A 24 -13.59 -0.24 -7.88
N ARG A 25 -13.56 -0.23 -6.53
CA ARG A 25 -13.58 0.99 -5.72
C ARG A 25 -12.32 1.85 -5.91
N TYR A 26 -11.20 1.24 -6.27
CA TYR A 26 -9.94 1.94 -6.48
C TYR A 26 -9.79 2.26 -7.95
N GLN A 27 -9.77 3.53 -8.30
CA GLN A 27 -9.82 4.04 -9.67
C GLN A 27 -8.56 4.85 -9.98
N ASN A 28 -8.29 5.10 -11.27
CA ASN A 28 -7.21 5.98 -11.73
C ASN A 28 -5.82 5.58 -11.18
N LEU A 29 -5.48 4.29 -11.28
CA LEU A 29 -4.18 3.79 -10.80
C LEU A 29 -3.05 4.50 -11.55
N LYS A 30 -2.13 5.09 -10.79
CA LYS A 30 -0.93 5.72 -11.31
C LYS A 30 0.30 5.19 -10.55
N PRO A 31 1.32 4.63 -11.22
CA PRO A 31 2.53 4.20 -10.53
C PRO A 31 3.24 5.40 -9.88
N ILE A 32 3.61 5.26 -8.61
CA ILE A 32 4.34 6.29 -7.84
C ILE A 32 5.66 5.78 -7.25
N GLY A 33 5.88 4.46 -7.24
CA GLY A 33 7.14 3.88 -6.78
C GLY A 33 7.24 2.40 -7.10
N SER A 34 8.47 1.94 -7.27
CA SER A 34 8.82 0.54 -7.50
C SER A 34 10.06 0.20 -6.70
N GLY A 35 10.08 -0.96 -6.04
CA GLY A 35 11.25 -1.43 -5.32
C GLY A 35 11.24 -2.93 -5.08
N ALA A 36 12.26 -3.41 -4.37
CA ALA A 36 12.46 -4.85 -4.11
C ALA A 36 11.25 -5.53 -3.44
N GLN A 37 10.41 -4.79 -2.74
CA GLN A 37 9.27 -5.32 -1.99
C GLN A 37 7.94 -5.26 -2.76
N GLY A 38 7.88 -4.58 -3.90
CA GLY A 38 6.62 -4.37 -4.61
C GLY A 38 6.57 -3.11 -5.46
N ILE A 39 5.43 -2.95 -6.11
CA ILE A 39 5.08 -1.76 -6.89
C ILE A 39 3.97 -1.02 -6.13
N VAL A 40 4.06 0.30 -6.07
CA VAL A 40 3.09 1.18 -5.41
C VAL A 40 2.42 2.06 -6.46
N CYS A 41 1.09 2.05 -6.45
CA CYS A 41 0.27 2.97 -7.25
C CYS A 41 -0.50 3.93 -6.33
N ALA A 42 -0.60 5.19 -6.70
CA ALA A 42 -1.68 6.06 -6.23
C ALA A 42 -2.99 5.62 -6.89
N ALA A 43 -4.11 5.72 -6.17
CA ALA A 43 -5.45 5.49 -6.69
C ALA A 43 -6.46 6.37 -5.95
N TYR A 44 -7.62 6.61 -6.56
CA TYR A 44 -8.75 7.24 -5.89
C TYR A 44 -9.69 6.16 -5.34
N ASP A 45 -9.99 6.21 -4.03
CA ASP A 45 -10.97 5.33 -3.39
C ASP A 45 -12.35 5.98 -3.45
N ALA A 46 -13.20 5.50 -4.37
CA ALA A 46 -14.54 6.04 -4.60
C ALA A 46 -15.53 5.81 -3.44
N ILE A 47 -15.19 4.98 -2.44
CA ILE A 47 -16.04 4.76 -1.26
C ILE A 47 -15.65 5.71 -0.11
N LEU A 48 -14.36 5.97 0.07
CA LEU A 48 -13.86 6.89 1.10
C LEU A 48 -13.64 8.31 0.58
N GLU A 49 -13.89 8.53 -0.71
CA GLU A 49 -13.72 9.79 -1.43
C GLU A 49 -12.34 10.44 -1.22
N ARG A 50 -11.28 9.62 -1.19
CA ARG A 50 -9.90 10.08 -0.94
C ARG A 50 -8.87 9.33 -1.77
N ASN A 51 -7.72 9.96 -1.98
CA ASN A 51 -6.58 9.30 -2.59
C ASN A 51 -5.91 8.32 -1.60
N VAL A 52 -5.45 7.19 -2.13
CA VAL A 52 -4.80 6.12 -1.39
C VAL A 52 -3.56 5.63 -2.13
N ALA A 53 -2.62 5.03 -1.40
CA ALA A 53 -1.52 4.29 -1.96
C ALA A 53 -1.83 2.78 -1.91
N ILE A 54 -1.67 2.08 -3.03
CA ILE A 54 -1.87 0.64 -3.16
C ILE A 54 -0.53 -0.01 -3.50
N LYS A 55 0.01 -0.79 -2.56
CA LYS A 55 1.24 -1.57 -2.72
C LYS A 55 0.89 -3.02 -3.08
N LYS A 56 1.29 -3.47 -4.26
CA LYS A 56 1.29 -4.90 -4.65
C LYS A 56 2.59 -5.52 -4.18
N LEU A 57 2.54 -6.53 -3.30
CA LEU A 57 3.74 -7.22 -2.84
C LEU A 57 4.37 -8.04 -3.97
N SER A 58 5.68 -7.92 -4.15
CA SER A 58 6.39 -8.68 -5.17
C SER A 58 6.70 -10.10 -4.67
N ARG A 59 6.06 -11.11 -5.28
CA ARG A 59 6.29 -12.54 -5.05
C ARG A 59 6.43 -12.89 -3.54
N PRO A 60 5.44 -12.56 -2.70
CA PRO A 60 5.54 -12.71 -1.26
C PRO A 60 5.76 -14.17 -0.81
N PHE A 61 5.37 -15.16 -1.61
CA PHE A 61 5.49 -16.59 -1.28
C PHE A 61 6.64 -17.32 -1.99
N GLN A 62 7.55 -16.59 -2.66
CA GLN A 62 8.65 -17.21 -3.40
C GLN A 62 9.59 -18.04 -2.52
N ASN A 63 9.81 -17.61 -1.28
CA ASN A 63 10.62 -18.32 -0.29
C ASN A 63 10.17 -17.95 1.13
N GLN A 64 10.66 -18.70 2.11
CA GLN A 64 10.30 -18.50 3.52
C GLN A 64 10.62 -17.09 4.04
N THR A 65 11.72 -16.49 3.59
CA THR A 65 12.14 -15.14 3.99
C THR A 65 11.16 -14.09 3.48
N HIS A 66 10.74 -14.17 2.22
CA HIS A 66 9.74 -13.27 1.64
C HIS A 66 8.38 -13.44 2.34
N ALA A 67 7.96 -14.68 2.60
CA ALA A 67 6.68 -14.97 3.23
C ALA A 67 6.64 -14.42 4.67
N LYS A 68 7.69 -14.70 5.45
CA LYS A 68 7.83 -14.18 6.82
C LYS A 68 7.87 -12.65 6.86
N ARG A 69 8.54 -12.02 5.89
CA ARG A 69 8.60 -10.55 5.78
C ARG A 69 7.22 -9.97 5.47
N ALA A 70 6.52 -10.48 4.46
CA ALA A 70 5.18 -10.03 4.09
C ALA A 70 4.19 -10.18 5.25
N TYR A 71 4.22 -11.32 5.93
CA TYR A 71 3.39 -11.56 7.11
C TYR A 71 3.71 -10.57 8.25
N ARG A 72 5.00 -10.37 8.56
CA ARG A 72 5.40 -9.43 9.62
C ARG A 72 5.00 -7.99 9.29
N GLU A 73 5.12 -7.56 8.04
CA GLU A 73 4.68 -6.23 7.60
C GLU A 73 3.18 -6.03 7.85
N LEU A 74 2.35 -7.00 7.43
CA LEU A 74 0.91 -6.96 7.67
C LEU A 74 0.56 -6.94 9.16
N VAL A 75 1.21 -7.78 9.97
CA VAL A 75 0.96 -7.84 11.42
C VAL A 75 1.33 -6.51 12.09
N LEU A 76 2.51 -5.95 11.79
CA LEU A 76 2.95 -4.69 12.37
C LEU A 76 2.00 -3.54 11.99
N MET A 77 1.62 -3.44 10.72
CA MET A 77 0.69 -2.41 10.26
C MET A 77 -0.70 -2.52 10.90
N LYS A 78 -1.15 -3.74 11.25
CA LYS A 78 -2.43 -3.94 11.93
C LYS A 78 -2.38 -3.56 13.42
N CYS A 79 -1.22 -3.71 14.06
CA CYS A 79 -1.07 -3.48 15.50
C CYS A 79 -0.73 -2.03 15.87
N VAL A 80 -0.30 -1.22 14.90
CA VAL A 80 0.13 0.15 15.13
C VAL A 80 -0.96 1.13 14.73
N ASN A 81 -1.29 2.06 15.63
CA ASN A 81 -2.27 3.11 15.39
C ASN A 81 -1.74 4.44 15.92
N HIS A 82 -1.01 5.16 15.07
CA HIS A 82 -0.43 6.44 15.41
C HIS A 82 -0.30 7.34 14.17
N LYS A 83 -0.67 8.62 14.28
CA LYS A 83 -0.66 9.57 13.15
C LYS A 83 0.68 9.77 12.46
N ASN A 84 1.79 9.45 13.12
CA ASN A 84 3.15 9.53 12.56
C ASN A 84 3.68 8.18 12.05
N ILE A 85 2.81 7.16 11.94
CA ILE A 85 3.14 5.84 11.41
C ILE A 85 2.07 5.47 10.38
N ILE A 86 2.50 4.93 9.24
CA ILE A 86 1.58 4.60 8.14
C ILE A 86 0.51 3.60 8.57
N GLY A 87 -0.75 3.94 8.33
CA GLY A 87 -1.89 3.09 8.67
C GLY A 87 -2.27 2.10 7.57
N LEU A 88 -2.82 0.96 7.98
CA LEU A 88 -3.49 0.01 7.07
C LEU A 88 -4.96 0.42 6.87
N LEU A 89 -5.34 0.78 5.65
CA LEU A 89 -6.72 1.13 5.31
C LEU A 89 -7.52 -0.09 4.83
N ASN A 90 -6.87 -0.96 4.06
CA ASN A 90 -7.45 -2.20 3.54
C ASN A 90 -6.34 -3.18 3.14
N VAL A 91 -6.64 -4.46 3.09
CA VAL A 91 -5.78 -5.51 2.53
C VAL A 91 -6.66 -6.49 1.76
N PHE A 92 -6.22 -6.88 0.57
CA PHE A 92 -6.99 -7.80 -0.25
C PHE A 92 -6.12 -8.66 -1.16
N THR A 93 -6.74 -9.72 -1.66
CA THR A 93 -6.24 -10.58 -2.73
C THR A 93 -7.34 -10.79 -3.76
N PRO A 94 -7.03 -10.81 -5.07
CA PRO A 94 -8.02 -11.11 -6.10
C PRO A 94 -8.36 -12.61 -6.18
N GLN A 95 -7.51 -13.48 -5.60
CA GLN A 95 -7.68 -14.92 -5.65
C GLN A 95 -8.69 -15.42 -4.59
N LYS A 96 -9.42 -16.50 -4.90
CA LYS A 96 -10.58 -16.95 -4.09
C LYS A 96 -10.29 -18.15 -3.21
N SER A 97 -9.18 -18.85 -3.45
CA SER A 97 -8.77 -20.02 -2.69
C SER A 97 -7.29 -19.94 -2.32
N LEU A 98 -6.87 -20.77 -1.38
CA LEU A 98 -5.49 -20.81 -0.91
C LEU A 98 -4.56 -21.38 -2.00
N GLU A 99 -5.04 -22.30 -2.82
CA GLU A 99 -4.29 -22.94 -3.91
C GLU A 99 -3.92 -21.93 -5.01
N GLU A 100 -4.77 -20.92 -5.23
CA GLU A 100 -4.56 -19.84 -6.20
C GLU A 100 -3.82 -18.63 -5.59
N PHE A 101 -3.68 -18.57 -4.27
CA PHE A 101 -3.23 -17.37 -3.57
C PHE A 101 -1.78 -17.01 -3.90
N GLN A 102 -1.61 -15.88 -4.59
CA GLN A 102 -0.30 -15.42 -5.06
C GLN A 102 -0.06 -13.94 -4.79
N ASP A 103 -1.10 -13.11 -4.92
CA ASP A 103 -0.97 -11.65 -4.82
C ASP A 103 -1.58 -11.13 -3.51
N VAL A 104 -0.87 -10.18 -2.91
CA VAL A 104 -1.33 -9.42 -1.75
C VAL A 104 -1.21 -7.94 -2.08
N TYR A 105 -2.31 -7.22 -1.88
CA TYR A 105 -2.38 -5.77 -2.05
C TYR A 105 -2.63 -5.12 -0.69
N ILE A 106 -1.80 -4.13 -0.36
CA ILE A 106 -1.89 -3.34 0.87
C ILE A 106 -2.31 -1.92 0.49
N VAL A 107 -3.38 -1.43 1.10
CA VAL A 107 -3.90 -0.07 0.87
C VAL A 107 -3.60 0.80 2.07
N MET A 108 -3.00 1.94 1.82
CA MET A 108 -2.47 2.89 2.80
C MET A 108 -2.87 4.31 2.45
N GLU A 109 -2.64 5.24 3.36
CA GLU A 109 -2.77 6.67 3.10
C GLU A 109 -1.75 7.10 2.03
N LEU A 110 -2.18 7.95 1.09
CA LEU A 110 -1.28 8.55 0.11
C LEU A 110 -0.57 9.76 0.74
N MET A 111 0.74 9.85 0.59
CA MET A 111 1.57 10.96 1.05
C MET A 111 2.12 11.73 -0.15
N ASP A 112 2.25 13.05 -0.03
CA ASP A 112 2.65 13.91 -1.15
C ASP A 112 4.14 13.80 -1.49
N ALA A 113 4.99 13.60 -0.47
CA ALA A 113 6.43 13.58 -0.62
C ALA A 113 7.09 12.59 0.35
N ASN A 114 8.27 12.12 -0.02
CA ASN A 114 9.17 11.40 0.87
C ASN A 114 10.29 12.32 1.39
N LEU A 115 10.99 11.88 2.43
CA LEU A 115 12.03 12.68 3.05
C LEU A 115 13.19 12.99 2.08
N CYS A 116 13.52 12.11 1.13
CA CYS A 116 14.59 12.36 0.15
C CYS A 116 14.30 13.58 -0.75
N GLN A 117 13.03 13.85 -1.03
CA GLN A 117 12.61 15.06 -1.76
C GLN A 117 12.62 16.29 -0.82
N VAL A 118 12.12 16.12 0.40
CA VAL A 118 12.01 17.21 1.39
C VAL A 118 13.38 17.76 1.79
N ILE A 119 14.41 16.91 1.92
CA ILE A 119 15.76 17.37 2.27
C ILE A 119 16.46 18.19 1.18
N GLN A 120 15.94 18.15 -0.05
CA GLN A 120 16.46 18.98 -1.16
C GLN A 120 15.88 20.39 -1.15
N MET A 121 14.86 20.64 -0.32
CA MET A 121 14.22 21.95 -0.17
C MET A 121 14.94 22.77 0.91
N GLU A 122 14.83 24.10 0.83
CA GLU A 122 15.21 24.96 1.96
C GLU A 122 14.20 24.81 3.10
N LEU A 123 14.69 24.39 4.27
CA LEU A 123 13.91 24.18 5.48
C LEU A 123 14.37 25.15 6.56
N ASP A 124 13.46 25.96 7.07
CA ASP A 124 13.71 26.73 8.29
C ASP A 124 13.76 25.81 9.53
N HIS A 125 14.27 26.37 10.63
CA HIS A 125 14.39 25.63 11.89
C HIS A 125 13.05 25.11 12.41
N GLU A 126 11.96 25.84 12.18
CA GLU A 126 10.62 25.43 12.60
C GLU A 126 10.20 24.14 11.88
N ARG A 127 10.21 24.13 10.54
CA ARG A 127 9.87 22.95 9.74
C ARG A 127 10.78 21.77 10.05
N MET A 128 12.09 22.00 10.17
CA MET A 128 13.05 20.95 10.49
C MET A 128 12.77 20.33 11.87
N SER A 129 12.56 21.17 12.90
CA SER A 129 12.26 20.70 14.25
C SER A 129 10.93 19.96 14.31
N TYR A 130 9.93 20.40 13.56
CA TYR A 130 8.62 19.75 13.49
C TYR A 130 8.67 18.37 12.80
N LEU A 131 9.47 18.21 11.74
CA LEU A 131 9.72 16.92 11.10
C LEU A 131 10.40 15.95 12.08
N LEU A 132 11.46 16.40 12.76
CA LEU A 132 12.16 15.60 13.76
C LEU A 132 11.24 15.19 14.92
N TYR A 133 10.44 16.13 15.45
CA TYR A 133 9.48 15.85 16.50
C TYR A 133 8.48 14.74 16.09
N GLN A 134 7.96 14.80 14.86
CA GLN A 134 7.04 13.78 14.36
C GLN A 134 7.71 12.42 14.19
N MET A 135 8.96 12.38 13.71
CA MET A 135 9.75 11.14 13.65
C MET A 135 9.96 10.55 15.05
N LEU A 136 10.33 11.38 16.03
CA LEU A 136 10.52 10.95 17.41
C LEU A 136 9.22 10.45 18.05
N CYS A 137 8.08 11.08 17.77
CA CYS A 137 6.77 10.61 18.22
C CYS A 137 6.43 9.24 17.63
N GLY A 138 6.67 9.04 16.34
CA GLY A 138 6.48 7.75 15.67
C GLY A 138 7.40 6.67 16.26
N ILE A 139 8.69 6.95 16.39
CA ILE A 139 9.66 6.01 16.97
C ILE A 139 9.32 5.68 18.42
N LYS A 140 8.86 6.64 19.22
CA LYS A 140 8.44 6.41 20.62
C LYS A 140 7.26 5.44 20.73
N HIS A 141 6.41 5.36 19.71
CA HIS A 141 5.25 4.48 19.70
C HIS A 141 5.61 3.04 19.26
N LEU A 142 6.68 2.88 18.48
CA LEU A 142 7.20 1.58 18.05
C LEU A 142 7.96 0.85 19.16
#